data_AF-A0A061N708-F1
#
_entry.id   AF-A0A061N708-F1
#
_cell.length_a   1.000
_cell.length_b   1.000
_cell.length_c   1.000
_cell.angle_alpha   90.00
_cell.angle_beta   90.00
_cell.angle_gamma   90.00
#
_symmetry.space_group_name_H-M   'P 1'
#
loop_
_entity.id
_entity.type
_entity.pdbx_description
1 polymer ?
#
loop_
_entity_poly.entity_id
_entity_poly.type
_entity_poly.pdbx_seq_one_letter_code
_entity_poly.pdbx_strand_id
1 'polypeptide(L)'
;MITAKDARTLFLTLNCSTIPESLLESELFGYVKGAFSGANSTGKTGLVQMAEGGTLFLDEIAELPYAMQAKLLELVQDKTFLPIGSTEKRRADIRIIAATNQNLETLVHHKQFRSDLYYRLNVFQIEVPSLKERLEDLPLLAYQFVQKFNEEYHQQKKTLA
;
A
#
# COMPACT_ATOMS: atom_id res chain seq x y z
N MET A 1 1.44 11.65 10.84
CA MET A 1 1.60 11.42 12.28
C MET A 1 2.26 10.06 12.49
N ILE A 2 3.46 10.03 13.11
CA ILE A 2 4.15 8.80 13.48
C ILE A 2 3.92 8.62 14.99
N THR A 3 2.97 7.77 15.37
CA THR A 3 2.91 7.21 16.72
C THR A 3 3.47 5.81 16.65
N ALA A 4 4.70 5.65 17.14
CA ALA A 4 5.32 4.35 17.33
C ALA A 4 4.68 3.71 18.57
N LYS A 5 4.04 2.56 18.39
CA LYS A 5 3.65 1.64 19.48
C LYS A 5 4.14 0.24 19.10
N ASP A 6 5.25 -0.14 19.73
CA ASP A 6 5.81 -1.48 19.99
C ASP A 6 5.80 -2.60 18.90
N ALA A 7 6.99 -2.83 18.35
CA ALA A 7 7.74 -4.09 18.13
C ALA A 7 7.12 -5.42 17.60
N ARG A 8 5.81 -5.61 17.37
CA ARG A 8 5.25 -6.81 16.67
C ARG A 8 3.97 -6.54 15.87
N THR A 9 3.84 -5.35 15.31
CA THR A 9 2.66 -4.96 14.53
C THR A 9 2.77 -5.46 13.09
N LEU A 10 1.75 -6.20 12.61
CA LEU A 10 1.70 -6.77 11.26
C LEU A 10 1.89 -5.67 10.19
N PHE A 11 2.81 -5.89 9.24
CA PHE A 11 3.04 -5.00 8.11
C PHE A 11 2.61 -5.71 6.84
N LEU A 12 1.46 -5.32 6.28
CA LEU A 12 0.94 -5.86 5.03
C LEU A 12 1.17 -4.88 3.90
N THR A 13 1.51 -5.41 2.73
CA THR A 13 1.71 -4.63 1.51
C THR A 13 0.68 -5.01 0.48
N LEU A 14 0.26 -4.02 -0.31
CA LEU A 14 -0.56 -4.21 -1.49
C LEU A 14 -0.02 -3.31 -2.59
N ASN A 15 0.38 -3.89 -3.72
CA ASN A 15 0.67 -3.11 -4.91
C ASN A 15 -0.60 -3.03 -5.77
N CYS A 16 -1.10 -1.81 -5.97
CA CYS A 16 -2.38 -1.57 -6.64
C CYS A 16 -2.31 -1.82 -8.16
N SER A 17 -1.10 -1.84 -8.74
CA SER A 17 -0.86 -2.06 -10.17
C SER A 17 -0.83 -3.54 -10.57
N THR A 18 -0.57 -4.45 -9.61
CA THR A 18 -0.34 -5.87 -9.91
C THR A 18 -1.59 -6.74 -9.77
N ILE A 19 -2.63 -6.24 -9.10
CA ILE A 19 -3.88 -6.97 -8.88
C ILE A 19 -4.95 -6.46 -9.85
N PRO A 20 -5.68 -7.35 -10.56
CA PRO A 20 -6.79 -6.94 -11.39
C PRO A 20 -7.81 -6.11 -10.60
N GLU A 21 -8.32 -5.03 -11.19
CA GLU A 21 -9.30 -4.14 -10.57
C GLU A 21 -10.50 -4.89 -9.98
N SER A 22 -10.96 -5.94 -10.66
CA SER A 22 -12.09 -6.79 -10.22
C SER A 22 -11.82 -7.55 -8.93
N LEU A 23 -10.55 -7.79 -8.58
CA LEU A 23 -10.15 -8.49 -7.36
C LEU A 23 -9.66 -7.53 -6.27
N LEU A 24 -9.14 -6.36 -6.65
CA LEU A 24 -8.55 -5.39 -5.73
C LEU A 24 -9.47 -5.03 -4.56
N GLU A 25 -10.77 -4.84 -4.82
CA GLU A 25 -11.74 -4.57 -3.77
C GLU A 25 -11.85 -5.71 -2.76
N SER A 26 -11.93 -6.94 -3.26
CA SER A 26 -12.06 -8.14 -2.43
C SER A 26 -10.78 -8.46 -1.65
N GLU A 27 -9.61 -8.07 -2.18
CA GLU A 27 -8.33 -8.16 -1.47
C GLU A 27 -8.29 -7.14 -0.33
N LEU A 28 -8.63 -5.88 -0.59
CA LEU A 28 -8.57 -4.82 0.41
C LEU A 28 -9.59 -5.00 1.53
N PHE A 29 -10.86 -5.15 1.18
CA PHE A 29 -11.98 -5.06 2.12
C PHE A 29 -12.57 -6.43 2.48
N GLY A 30 -12.22 -7.48 1.74
CA GLY A 30 -12.79 -8.80 1.94
C GLY A 30 -14.26 -8.86 1.50
N TYR A 31 -14.87 -10.03 1.68
CA TYR A 31 -16.28 -10.24 1.38
C TYR A 31 -16.91 -11.25 2.33
N VAL A 32 -18.21 -11.08 2.56
CA VAL A 32 -19.00 -12.05 3.33
C VAL A 32 -19.45 -13.21 2.43
N LYS A 33 -19.81 -14.34 3.05
CA LYS A 33 -20.36 -15.49 2.32
C LYS A 33 -21.55 -15.06 1.45
N GLY A 34 -21.53 -15.47 0.17
CA GLY A 34 -22.63 -15.21 -0.76
C GLY A 34 -22.67 -13.80 -1.35
N ALA A 35 -21.60 -13.01 -1.22
CA ALA A 35 -21.55 -11.65 -1.73
C ALA A 35 -21.72 -11.52 -3.27
N PHE A 36 -21.27 -12.51 -4.05
CA PHE A 36 -21.39 -12.54 -5.52
C PHE A 36 -21.27 -13.97 -6.07
N SER A 37 -21.64 -14.19 -7.34
CA SER A 37 -21.51 -15.48 -8.02
C SER A 37 -20.03 -15.88 -8.14
N GLY A 38 -19.65 -17.00 -7.50
CA GLY A 38 -18.25 -17.45 -7.44
C GLY A 38 -17.51 -17.06 -6.15
N ALA A 39 -18.16 -16.34 -5.23
CA ALA A 39 -17.61 -16.09 -3.90
C ALA A 39 -17.41 -17.40 -3.14
N ASN A 40 -16.30 -17.52 -2.40
CA ASN A 40 -16.09 -18.68 -1.54
C ASN A 40 -17.22 -18.79 -0.51
N SER A 41 -17.67 -20.02 -0.28
CA SER A 41 -18.69 -20.39 0.71
C SER A 41 -18.35 -19.96 2.15
N THR A 42 -17.09 -19.62 2.45
CA THR A 42 -16.65 -19.16 3.76
C THR A 42 -16.37 -17.64 3.82
N GLY A 43 -16.52 -16.91 2.71
CA GLY A 43 -16.10 -15.52 2.60
C GLY A 43 -14.58 -15.36 2.47
N LYS A 44 -14.09 -14.12 2.59
CA LYS A 44 -12.66 -13.79 2.61
C LYS A 44 -12.39 -12.59 3.52
N THR A 45 -11.40 -12.72 4.41
CA THR A 45 -10.89 -11.59 5.20
C THR A 45 -10.05 -10.68 4.31
N GLY A 46 -10.36 -9.39 4.32
CA GLY A 46 -9.60 -8.38 3.58
C GLY A 46 -8.33 -7.93 4.32
N LEU A 47 -7.38 -7.38 3.56
CA LEU A 47 -6.11 -6.86 4.07
C LEU A 47 -6.29 -5.79 5.15
N VAL A 48 -7.32 -4.96 5.04
CA VAL A 48 -7.64 -3.95 6.06
C VAL A 48 -7.90 -4.59 7.41
N GLN A 49 -8.68 -5.66 7.45
CA GLN A 49 -8.97 -6.38 8.69
C GLN A 49 -7.78 -7.21 9.17
N MET A 50 -7.01 -7.79 8.24
CA MET A 50 -5.81 -8.54 8.60
C MET A 50 -4.76 -7.62 9.24
N ALA A 51 -4.65 -6.38 8.77
CA ALA A 51 -3.72 -5.37 9.26
C ALA A 51 -4.14 -4.72 10.59
N GLU A 52 -5.22 -5.16 11.25
CA GLU A 52 -5.70 -4.57 12.51
C GLU A 52 -4.60 -4.47 13.58
N GLY A 53 -4.46 -3.30 14.20
CA GLY A 53 -3.38 -2.97 15.12
C GLY A 53 -2.00 -2.82 14.44
N GLY A 54 -1.96 -2.83 13.10
CA GLY A 54 -0.76 -2.89 12.28
C GLY A 54 -0.64 -1.77 11.25
N THR A 55 0.10 -2.04 10.17
CA THR A 55 0.32 -1.12 9.05
C THR A 55 -0.06 -1.77 7.72
N LEU A 56 -0.79 -1.02 6.90
CA LEU A 56 -1.07 -1.33 5.51
C LEU A 56 -0.30 -0.36 4.61
N PHE A 57 0.61 -0.91 3.80
CA PHE A 57 1.35 -0.18 2.79
C PHE A 57 0.68 -0.36 1.42
N LEU A 58 0.24 0.73 0.83
CA LEU A 58 -0.39 0.79 -0.48
C LEU A 58 0.62 1.34 -1.49
N ASP A 59 1.19 0.45 -2.28
CA ASP A 59 2.12 0.80 -3.35
C ASP A 59 1.36 1.11 -4.65
N GLU A 60 1.90 2.05 -5.41
CA GLU A 60 1.29 2.61 -6.62
C GLU A 60 -0.18 3.04 -6.44
N ILE A 61 -0.44 3.87 -5.41
CA ILE A 61 -1.79 4.32 -5.06
C ILE A 61 -2.50 5.08 -6.19
N ALA A 62 -1.76 5.65 -7.13
CA ALA A 62 -2.30 6.31 -8.32
C ALA A 62 -3.07 5.35 -9.25
N GLU A 63 -2.74 4.06 -9.25
CA GLU A 63 -3.40 3.03 -10.06
C GLU A 63 -4.75 2.58 -9.46
N LEU A 64 -5.12 3.12 -8.30
CA LEU A 64 -6.33 2.73 -7.60
C LEU A 64 -7.56 3.28 -8.34
N PRO A 65 -8.52 2.41 -8.76
CA PRO A 65 -9.68 2.84 -9.53
C PRO A 65 -10.48 3.94 -8.84
N TYR A 66 -11.03 4.88 -9.61
CA TYR A 66 -11.70 6.05 -9.05
C TYR A 66 -12.85 5.71 -8.08
N ALA A 67 -13.60 4.64 -8.38
CA ALA A 67 -14.67 4.15 -7.49
C ALA A 67 -14.12 3.62 -6.14
N MET A 68 -12.95 3.00 -6.18
CA MET A 68 -12.27 2.48 -4.99
C MET A 68 -11.67 3.58 -4.12
N GLN A 69 -11.31 4.73 -4.70
CA GLN A 69 -10.79 5.88 -3.95
C GLN A 69 -11.81 6.41 -2.94
N ALA A 70 -13.12 6.33 -3.21
CA ALA A 70 -14.16 6.71 -2.26
C ALA A 70 -14.20 5.79 -1.02
N LYS A 71 -14.03 4.49 -1.21
CA LYS A 71 -13.98 3.49 -0.11
C LYS A 71 -12.70 3.65 0.70
N LEU A 72 -11.59 3.93 0.04
CA LEU A 72 -10.33 4.22 0.72
C LEU A 72 -10.41 5.52 1.54
N LEU A 73 -11.08 6.56 1.01
CA LEU A 73 -11.31 7.81 1.76
C LEU A 73 -12.07 7.54 3.06
N GLU A 74 -13.13 6.73 3.02
CA GLU A 74 -13.88 6.34 4.23
C GLU A 74 -12.98 5.61 5.23
N LEU A 75 -12.13 4.70 4.77
CA LEU A 75 -11.16 4.01 5.63
C LEU A 75 -10.14 4.98 6.25
N VAL A 76 -9.59 5.90 5.46
CA VAL A 76 -8.57 6.85 5.92
C VAL A 76 -9.16 7.84 6.92
N GLN A 77 -10.35 8.36 6.63
CA GLN A 77 -10.99 9.43 7.38
C GLN A 77 -11.75 8.91 8.60
N ASP A 78 -12.68 7.97 8.40
CA ASP A 78 -13.64 7.53 9.42
C ASP A 78 -13.13 6.30 10.18
N LYS A 79 -12.00 5.71 9.75
CA LYS A 79 -11.44 4.48 10.33
C LYS A 79 -12.42 3.32 10.27
N THR A 80 -13.24 3.28 9.23
CA THR A 80 -14.21 2.22 8.99
C THR A 80 -14.20 1.75 7.55
N PHE A 81 -14.62 0.51 7.32
CA PHE A 81 -14.81 -0.05 6.00
C PHE A 81 -16.00 -1.02 5.98
N LEU A 82 -16.54 -1.29 4.79
CA LEU A 82 -17.64 -2.22 4.58
C LEU A 82 -17.16 -3.40 3.73
N PRO A 83 -17.13 -4.63 4.25
CA PRO A 83 -16.84 -5.80 3.42
C PRO A 83 -17.88 -5.96 2.31
N ILE A 84 -17.47 -6.50 1.16
CA ILE A 84 -18.39 -6.69 0.02
C ILE A 84 -19.53 -7.61 0.44
N GLY A 85 -20.77 -7.18 0.15
CA GLY A 85 -22.00 -7.90 0.49
C GLY A 85 -22.42 -7.77 1.97
N SER A 86 -21.67 -7.05 2.79
CA SER A 86 -22.06 -6.71 4.16
C SER A 86 -22.97 -5.49 4.19
N THR A 87 -23.84 -5.40 5.20
CA THR A 87 -24.56 -4.18 5.58
C THR A 87 -23.97 -3.50 6.82
N GLU A 88 -23.02 -4.16 7.49
CA GLU A 88 -22.40 -3.69 8.72
C GLU A 88 -20.98 -3.19 8.45
N LYS A 89 -20.75 -1.91 8.79
CA LYS A 89 -19.40 -1.32 8.79
C LYS A 89 -18.56 -1.90 9.92
N ARG A 90 -17.27 -2.10 9.65
CA ARG A 90 -16.27 -2.52 10.61
C ARG A 90 -15.28 -1.40 10.86
N ARG A 91 -14.82 -1.26 12.10
CA ARG A 91 -13.74 -0.33 12.47
C ARG A 91 -12.39 -0.94 12.08
N ALA A 92 -11.44 -0.09 11.72
CA ALA A 92 -10.06 -0.45 11.42
C ALA A 92 -9.12 0.47 12.23
N ASP A 93 -8.35 -0.12 13.14
CA ASP A 93 -7.24 0.57 13.81
C ASP A 93 -5.93 0.23 13.11
N ILE A 94 -5.68 0.88 11.98
CA ILE A 94 -4.52 0.62 11.14
C ILE A 94 -3.77 1.91 10.78
N ARG A 95 -2.46 1.79 10.64
CA ARG A 95 -1.62 2.80 10.01
C ARG A 95 -1.63 2.58 8.49
N ILE A 96 -1.85 3.64 7.73
CA ILE A 96 -1.78 3.58 6.26
C ILE A 96 -0.54 4.34 5.82
N ILE A 97 0.24 3.72 4.93
CA ILE A 97 1.34 4.35 4.20
C ILE A 97 1.02 4.16 2.73
N ALA A 98 1.10 5.21 1.93
CA ALA A 98 0.88 5.14 0.50
C ALA A 98 2.14 5.59 -0.26
N ALA A 99 2.42 4.96 -1.38
CA ALA A 99 3.50 5.33 -2.29
C ALA A 99 2.97 5.36 -3.73
N THR A 100 3.60 6.19 -4.56
CA THR A 100 3.36 6.21 -6.01
C THR A 100 4.52 6.91 -6.71
N ASN A 101 4.77 6.52 -7.95
CA ASN A 101 5.69 7.23 -8.84
C ASN A 101 5.01 8.38 -9.64
N GLN A 102 3.69 8.53 -9.55
CA GLN A 102 2.94 9.54 -10.28
C GLN A 102 2.70 10.80 -9.45
N ASN A 103 2.59 11.95 -10.12
CA ASN A 103 2.20 13.20 -9.47
C ASN A 103 0.69 13.22 -9.21
N LEU A 104 0.28 12.98 -7.95
CA LEU A 104 -1.12 12.96 -7.57
C LEU A 104 -1.84 14.31 -7.75
N GLU A 105 -1.15 15.43 -7.59
CA GLU A 105 -1.73 16.77 -7.80
C GLU A 105 -2.18 16.94 -9.26
N THR A 106 -1.33 16.54 -10.21
CA THR A 106 -1.67 16.48 -11.63
C THR A 106 -2.87 15.55 -11.89
N LEU A 107 -2.93 14.38 -11.26
CA LEU A 107 -4.06 13.46 -11.42
C LEU A 107 -5.36 14.02 -10.84
N VAL A 108 -5.29 14.80 -9.76
CA VAL A 108 -6.44 15.54 -9.21
C VAL A 108 -6.96 16.56 -10.22
N HIS A 109 -6.06 17.33 -10.86
CA HIS A 109 -6.46 18.28 -11.90
C HIS A 109 -7.14 17.60 -13.09
N HIS A 110 -6.71 16.39 -13.46
CA HIS A 110 -7.32 15.59 -14.53
C HIS A 110 -8.55 14.78 -14.08
N LYS A 111 -9.02 14.92 -12.82
CA LYS A 111 -10.14 14.14 -12.25
C LYS A 111 -9.92 12.62 -12.28
N GLN A 112 -8.67 12.18 -12.30
CA GLN A 112 -8.29 10.77 -12.20
C GLN A 112 -8.01 10.34 -10.76
N PHE A 113 -7.75 11.32 -9.89
CA PHE A 113 -7.62 11.12 -8.46
C PHE A 113 -8.53 12.09 -7.69
N ARG A 114 -9.17 11.62 -6.62
CA ARG A 114 -10.05 12.48 -5.83
C ARG A 114 -9.26 13.47 -4.99
N SER A 115 -9.67 14.74 -5.03
CA SER A 115 -9.03 15.80 -4.25
C SER A 115 -9.13 15.56 -2.74
N ASP A 116 -10.28 15.08 -2.26
CA ASP A 116 -10.52 14.79 -0.83
C ASP A 116 -9.58 13.71 -0.29
N LEU A 117 -9.39 12.61 -1.03
CA LEU A 117 -8.44 11.56 -0.70
C LEU A 117 -7.00 12.08 -0.75
N TYR A 118 -6.65 12.85 -1.78
CA TYR A 118 -5.31 13.43 -1.90
C TYR A 118 -4.93 14.24 -0.66
N TYR A 119 -5.79 15.16 -0.21
CA TYR A 119 -5.50 15.96 0.98
C TYR A 119 -5.43 15.14 2.27
N ARG A 120 -6.14 14.01 2.36
CA ARG A 120 -6.06 13.10 3.52
C ARG A 120 -4.79 12.26 3.55
N LEU A 121 -4.28 11.88 2.38
CA LEU A 121 -3.01 11.16 2.26
C LEU A 121 -1.81 12.11 2.39
N ASN A 122 -1.91 13.31 1.82
CA ASN A 122 -0.84 14.29 1.73
C ASN A 122 -0.63 15.13 3.01
N VAL A 123 -0.94 14.56 4.18
CA VAL A 123 -0.68 15.20 5.49
C VAL A 123 0.82 15.18 5.82
N PHE A 124 1.53 14.15 5.37
CA PHE A 124 2.97 14.01 5.55
C PHE A 124 3.58 13.28 4.36
N GLN A 125 4.26 14.05 3.51
CA GLN A 125 4.90 13.56 2.29
C GLN A 125 6.40 13.35 2.54
N ILE A 126 6.91 12.21 2.08
CA ILE A 126 8.35 11.96 1.97
C ILE A 126 8.65 11.79 0.49
N GLU A 127 9.45 12.70 -0.06
CA GLU A 127 9.99 12.56 -1.41
C GLU A 127 11.28 11.74 -1.33
N VAL A 128 11.35 10.66 -2.12
CA VAL A 128 12.53 9.79 -2.20
C VAL A 128 13.35 10.22 -3.41
N PRO A 129 14.57 10.78 -3.23
CA PRO A 129 15.36 11.24 -4.35
C PRO A 129 15.81 10.07 -5.23
N SER A 130 15.88 10.34 -6.53
CA SER A 130 16.42 9.41 -7.50
C SER A 130 17.91 9.16 -7.23
N LEU A 131 18.47 8.04 -7.70
CA LEU A 131 19.89 7.75 -7.48
C LEU A 131 20.82 8.80 -8.10
N LYS A 132 20.35 9.52 -9.14
CA LYS A 132 21.09 10.61 -9.78
C LYS A 132 21.32 11.82 -8.86
N GLU A 133 20.45 11.99 -7.85
CA GLU A 133 20.49 13.11 -6.90
C GLU A 133 21.24 12.75 -5.61
N ARG A 134 21.68 11.50 -5.47
CA ARG A 134 22.42 10.96 -4.31
C ARG A 134 23.52 10.01 -4.77
N LEU A 135 24.39 10.49 -5.64
CA LEU A 135 25.48 9.68 -6.21
C LEU A 135 26.52 9.27 -5.17
N GLU A 136 26.61 10.01 -4.06
CA GLU A 136 27.42 9.68 -2.90
C GLU A 136 27.04 8.35 -2.22
N ASP A 137 25.78 7.90 -2.37
CA ASP A 137 25.33 6.61 -1.85
C ASP A 137 25.78 5.43 -2.74
N LEU A 138 26.21 5.72 -3.98
CA LEU A 138 26.48 4.69 -4.99
C LEU A 138 27.56 3.68 -4.56
N PRO A 139 28.71 4.07 -3.98
CA PRO A 139 29.72 3.10 -3.54
C PRO A 139 29.20 2.16 -2.45
N LEU A 140 28.42 2.69 -1.50
CA LEU A 140 27.85 1.90 -0.40
C LEU A 140 26.79 0.92 -0.92
N LEU A 141 25.90 1.37 -1.80
CA LEU A 141 24.90 0.53 -2.44
C LEU A 141 25.55 -0.58 -3.28
N ALA A 142 26.56 -0.24 -4.10
CA ALA A 142 27.29 -1.21 -4.90
C ALA A 142 27.98 -2.27 -4.03
N TYR A 143 28.60 -1.85 -2.93
CA TYR A 143 29.18 -2.76 -1.95
C TYR A 143 28.14 -3.72 -1.37
N GLN A 144 26.99 -3.21 -0.90
CA GLN A 144 25.92 -4.03 -0.34
C GLN A 144 25.36 -5.04 -1.36
N PHE A 145 25.15 -4.64 -2.62
CA PHE A 145 24.68 -5.56 -3.65
C PHE A 145 25.70 -6.66 -3.96
N VAL A 146 26.99 -6.33 -4.06
CA VAL A 146 28.03 -7.34 -4.29
C VAL A 146 28.08 -8.35 -3.13
N GLN A 147 28.01 -7.89 -1.88
CA GLN A 147 27.97 -8.80 -0.72
C GLN A 147 26.74 -9.71 -0.77
N LYS A 148 25.55 -9.14 -1.02
CA LYS A 148 24.30 -9.92 -1.15
C LYS A 148 24.41 -11.01 -2.21
N PHE A 149 24.91 -10.69 -3.40
CA PHE A 149 25.02 -11.68 -4.49
C PHE A 149 26.16 -12.68 -4.28
N ASN A 150 27.24 -12.29 -3.60
CA ASN A 150 28.27 -13.24 -3.18
C ASN A 150 27.69 -14.31 -2.25
N GLU A 151 26.83 -13.91 -1.30
CA GLU A 151 26.14 -14.84 -0.40
C GLU A 151 25.17 -15.74 -1.17
N GLU A 152 24.32 -15.17 -2.02
CA GLU A 152 23.30 -15.89 -2.79
C GLU A 152 23.90 -16.91 -3.76
N TYR A 153 25.00 -16.56 -4.43
CA TYR A 153 25.64 -17.41 -5.44
C TYR A 153 26.89 -18.14 -4.95
N HIS A 154 27.19 -18.07 -3.64
CA HIS A 154 28.40 -18.64 -3.03
C HIS A 154 29.69 -18.23 -3.74
N GLN A 155 29.82 -16.94 -4.08
CA GLN A 155 30.99 -16.36 -4.72
C GLN A 155 31.76 -15.43 -3.78
N GLN A 156 32.95 -15.00 -4.20
CA GLN A 156 33.79 -14.03 -3.49
C GLN A 156 34.31 -12.97 -4.46
N LYS A 157 33.39 -12.24 -5.10
CA LYS A 157 33.73 -11.11 -5.96
C LYS A 157 34.08 -9.89 -5.09
N LYS A 158 35.12 -9.17 -5.49
CA LYS A 158 35.50 -7.89 -4.87
C LYS A 158 34.64 -6.77 -5.47
N THR A 159 34.15 -5.87 -4.63
CA THR A 159 33.56 -4.60 -5.08
C THR A 159 34.68 -3.71 -5.62
N LEU A 160 34.43 -3.01 -6.73
CA LEU A 160 35.32 -1.95 -7.21
C LEU A 160 35.28 -0.81 -6.19
N ALA A 161 36.42 -0.53 -5.57
CA ALA A 161 36.63 0.66 -4.73
C ALA A 161 36.73 1.92 -5.61
#